data_AF-A0A9W6PQZ0-F1
#
_entry.id   AF-A0A9W6PQZ0-F1
#
_cell.length_a   1.000
_cell.length_b   1.000
_cell.length_c   1.000
_cell.angle_alpha   90.00
_cell.angle_beta   90.00
_cell.angle_gamma   90.00
#
_symmetry.space_group_name_H-M   'P 1'
#
loop_
_entity.id
_entity.type
_entity.pdbx_description
1 polymer ?
#
loop_
_entity_poly.entity_id
_entity_poly.type
_entity_poly.pdbx_seq_one_letter_code
_entity_poly.pdbx_strand_id
1 'polypeptide(L)'
;MSHPHHDDPDDHVVVVVTDRAAQCAKEFGAEDVLEALRSELERRPRLGRPIRSVAENGHQVELYSTRIEGDKAAGRAALNVAFAYAPAPPWPPAVRIAAVIPEDLPHSGS
;
A
#
# COMPACT_ATOMS: atom_id res chain seq x y z
N MET A 1 -6.60 39.19 -12.46
CA MET A 1 -7.74 38.26 -12.46
C MET A 1 -7.21 36.93 -12.00
N SER A 2 -7.63 36.46 -10.83
CA SER A 2 -7.19 35.18 -10.28
C SER A 2 -8.04 34.08 -10.91
N HIS A 3 -7.45 33.22 -11.73
CA HIS A 3 -8.10 31.99 -12.15
C HIS A 3 -8.24 31.09 -10.91
N PRO A 4 -9.44 30.60 -10.56
CA PRO A 4 -9.53 29.51 -9.61
C PRO A 4 -8.85 28.31 -10.27
N HIS A 5 -7.76 27.83 -9.68
CA HIS A 5 -7.16 26.55 -10.04
C HIS A 5 -8.25 25.50 -9.82
N HIS A 6 -8.68 24.89 -10.92
CA HIS A 6 -9.62 23.78 -10.91
C HIS A 6 -9.02 22.72 -9.99
N ASP A 7 -9.73 22.38 -8.93
CA ASP A 7 -9.53 21.14 -8.19
C ASP A 7 -9.88 20.04 -9.20
N ASP A 8 -8.92 19.64 -10.03
CA ASP A 8 -9.10 18.55 -10.99
C ASP A 8 -9.33 17.28 -10.16
N PRO A 9 -10.55 16.71 -10.17
CA PRO A 9 -10.84 15.50 -9.41
C PRO A 9 -10.14 14.28 -10.00
N ASP A 10 -9.23 14.45 -10.96
CA ASP A 10 -8.54 13.39 -11.69
C ASP A 10 -7.10 13.15 -11.21
N ASP A 11 -6.51 14.06 -10.42
CA ASP A 11 -5.13 13.93 -9.90
C ASP A 11 -5.06 13.18 -8.55
N HIS A 12 -6.19 12.79 -7.97
CA HIS A 12 -6.20 12.05 -6.72
C HIS A 12 -5.88 10.56 -6.95
N VAL A 13 -4.83 10.06 -6.30
CA VAL A 13 -4.49 8.65 -6.35
C VAL A 13 -5.52 7.85 -5.56
N VAL A 14 -6.16 6.87 -6.20
CA VAL A 14 -7.11 5.98 -5.53
C VAL A 14 -6.36 4.78 -4.95
N VAL A 15 -6.43 4.59 -3.63
CA VAL A 15 -5.83 3.43 -2.97
C VAL A 15 -6.90 2.40 -2.60
N VAL A 16 -6.76 1.20 -3.16
CA VAL A 16 -7.64 0.05 -2.95
C VAL A 16 -6.91 -1.02 -2.14
N VAL A 17 -7.50 -1.41 -1.01
CA VAL A 17 -7.05 -2.56 -0.21
C VAL A 17 -7.81 -3.80 -0.70
N THR A 18 -7.09 -4.84 -1.12
CA THR A 18 -7.73 -6.11 -1.48
C THR A 18 -8.30 -6.80 -0.23
N ASP A 19 -9.38 -7.56 -0.40
CA ASP A 19 -10.01 -8.32 0.69
C ASP A 19 -8.99 -9.22 1.42
N ARG A 20 -8.08 -9.86 0.67
CA ARG A 20 -7.02 -10.68 1.23
C ARG A 20 -6.04 -9.87 2.10
N ALA A 21 -5.65 -8.67 1.66
CA ALA A 21 -4.79 -7.79 2.43
C ALA A 21 -5.48 -7.28 3.71
N ALA A 22 -6.76 -6.90 3.61
CA ALA A 22 -7.57 -6.48 4.76
C ALA A 22 -7.71 -7.61 5.80
N GLN A 23 -8.04 -8.82 5.34
CA GLN A 23 -8.16 -9.99 6.20
C GLN A 23 -6.85 -10.31 6.91
N CYS A 24 -5.72 -10.29 6.21
CA CYS A 24 -4.41 -10.50 6.85
C CYS A 24 -4.07 -9.40 7.86
N ALA A 25 -4.32 -8.13 7.56
CA ALA A 25 -4.09 -7.07 8.53
C ALA A 25 -4.93 -7.24 9.80
N LYS A 26 -6.17 -7.70 9.66
CA LYS A 26 -7.04 -8.05 10.79
C LYS A 26 -6.49 -9.23 11.61
N GLU A 27 -6.00 -10.29 10.95
CA GLU A 27 -5.39 -11.45 11.62
C GLU A 27 -4.18 -11.05 12.49
N PHE A 28 -3.44 -10.00 12.10
CA PHE A 28 -2.27 -9.50 12.83
C PHE A 28 -2.53 -8.23 13.65
N GLY A 29 -3.77 -7.77 13.77
CA GLY A 29 -4.13 -6.57 14.54
C GLY A 29 -3.50 -5.27 14.00
N ALA A 30 -3.33 -5.17 12.68
CA ALA A 30 -2.65 -4.08 11.98
C ALA A 30 -3.59 -3.23 11.13
N GLU A 31 -4.91 -3.28 11.36
CA GLU A 31 -5.93 -2.54 10.60
C GLU A 31 -5.68 -1.03 10.62
N ASP A 32 -5.40 -0.45 11.79
CA ASP A 32 -5.12 0.98 11.95
C ASP A 32 -3.85 1.41 11.17
N VAL A 33 -2.80 0.59 11.25
CA VAL A 33 -1.53 0.88 10.57
C VAL A 33 -1.67 0.70 9.05
N LEU A 34 -2.49 -0.25 8.61
CA LEU A 34 -2.81 -0.43 7.19
C LEU A 34 -3.60 0.77 6.64
N GLU A 35 -4.53 1.33 7.41
CA GLU A 35 -5.26 2.54 7.01
C GLU A 35 -4.35 3.78 6.99
N ALA A 36 -3.45 3.91 7.96
CA ALA A 36 -2.42 4.94 7.94
C ALA A 36 -1.52 4.82 6.70
N LEU A 37 -1.12 3.59 6.34
CA LEU A 37 -0.38 3.34 5.11
C LEU A 37 -1.20 3.68 3.86
N ARG A 38 -2.48 3.33 3.82
CA ARG A 38 -3.39 3.69 2.72
C ARG A 38 -3.41 5.21 2.53
N SER A 39 -3.59 5.98 3.61
CA SER A 39 -3.58 7.45 3.58
C SER A 39 -2.23 8.06 3.16
N GLU A 40 -1.12 7.40 3.49
CA GLU A 40 0.21 7.77 3.01
C GLU A 40 0.37 7.49 1.51
N LEU A 41 -0.15 6.36 1.01
CA LEU A 41 -0.07 5.98 -0.40
C LEU A 41 -0.93 6.86 -1.32
N GLU A 42 -2.05 7.40 -0.82
CA GLU A 42 -2.84 8.42 -1.53
C GLU A 42 -1.99 9.67 -1.82
N ARG A 43 -1.06 10.01 -0.92
CA ARG A 43 -0.15 11.16 -1.05
C ARG A 43 1.17 10.80 -1.74
N ARG A 44 1.64 9.56 -1.58
CA ARG A 44 2.96 9.08 -2.01
C ARG A 44 2.85 7.67 -2.60
N PRO A 45 2.34 7.53 -3.84
CA PRO A 45 2.08 6.24 -4.46
C PRO A 45 3.32 5.37 -4.69
N ARG A 46 4.52 5.95 -4.67
CA ARG A 46 5.81 5.27 -4.86
C ARG A 46 6.60 5.10 -3.55
N LEU A 47 5.91 5.05 -2.41
CA LEU A 47 6.54 4.83 -1.11
C LEU A 47 7.29 3.50 -1.06
N GLY A 48 8.36 3.42 -0.27
CA GLY A 48 9.06 2.16 -0.02
C GLY A 48 9.99 1.73 -1.15
N ARG A 49 10.19 0.41 -1.28
CA ARG A 49 11.18 -0.20 -2.17
C ARG A 49 10.54 -0.64 -3.48
N PRO A 50 11.04 -0.21 -4.66
CA PRO A 50 10.61 -0.77 -5.93
C PRO A 50 11.06 -2.22 -6.05
N ILE A 51 10.16 -3.08 -6.51
CA ILE A 51 10.42 -4.51 -6.77
C ILE A 51 10.73 -4.69 -8.25
N ARG A 52 9.78 -4.33 -9.11
CA ARG A 52 9.85 -4.42 -10.58
C ARG A 52 8.70 -3.66 -11.22
N SER A 53 8.77 -3.43 -12.53
CA SER A 53 7.63 -2.97 -13.33
C SER A 53 7.14 -4.09 -14.23
N VAL A 54 5.82 -4.19 -14.43
CA VAL A 54 5.17 -5.21 -15.25
C VAL A 54 4.15 -4.56 -16.19
N ALA A 55 3.92 -5.16 -17.36
CA ALA A 55 2.81 -4.76 -18.23
C ALA A 55 1.56 -5.58 -17.86
N GLU A 56 0.48 -4.92 -17.44
CA GLU A 56 -0.82 -5.52 -17.13
C GLU A 56 -1.86 -4.87 -18.04
N ASN A 57 -2.54 -5.66 -18.88
CA ASN A 57 -3.56 -5.19 -19.82
C ASN A 57 -3.12 -4.04 -20.75
N GLY A 58 -1.84 -4.03 -21.15
CA GLY A 58 -1.27 -2.97 -21.99
C GLY A 58 -0.85 -1.71 -21.23
N HIS A 59 -0.98 -1.68 -19.89
CA HIS A 59 -0.57 -0.59 -19.03
C HIS A 59 0.66 -0.97 -18.20
N GLN A 60 1.56 -0.01 -17.98
CA GLN A 60 2.71 -0.23 -17.11
C GLN A 60 2.28 -0.09 -15.65
N VAL A 61 2.55 -1.13 -14.86
CA VAL A 61 2.28 -1.17 -13.42
C VAL A 61 3.59 -1.34 -12.68
N GLU A 62 3.81 -0.49 -11.68
CA GLU A 62 5.01 -0.49 -10.85
C GLU A 62 4.72 -1.24 -9.54
N LEU A 63 5.50 -2.28 -9.22
CA LEU A 63 5.34 -3.05 -7.99
C LEU A 63 6.31 -2.54 -6.92
N TYR A 64 5.79 -2.31 -5.72
CA TYR A 64 6.52 -1.84 -4.57
C TYR A 64 6.26 -2.72 -3.35
N SER A 65 7.19 -2.66 -2.40
CA SER A 65 7.02 -3.19 -1.05
C SER A 65 7.40 -2.15 -0.01
N THR A 66 6.65 -2.06 1.07
CA THR A 66 7.03 -1.32 2.27
C THR A 66 6.92 -2.21 3.51
N ARG A 67 7.67 -1.87 4.55
CA ARG A 67 7.64 -2.57 5.82
C ARG A 67 6.88 -1.74 6.84
N ILE A 68 5.94 -2.38 7.52
CA ILE A 68 5.30 -1.88 8.72
C ILE A 68 6.06 -2.51 9.88
N GLU A 69 6.68 -1.68 10.72
CA GLU A 69 7.34 -2.16 11.93
C GLU A 69 6.29 -2.71 12.90
N GLY A 70 6.56 -3.90 13.43
CA GLY A 70 5.77 -4.50 14.49
C GLY A 70 6.12 -3.90 15.84
N ASP A 71 5.25 -4.14 16.82
CA ASP A 71 5.52 -3.84 18.22
C ASP A 71 5.95 -5.13 18.94
N LYS A 72 7.25 -5.27 19.21
CA LYS A 72 7.79 -6.43 19.92
C LYS A 72 7.26 -6.54 21.35
N ALA A 73 7.01 -5.41 22.03
CA ALA A 73 6.51 -5.40 23.40
C ALA A 73 5.04 -5.86 23.46
N ALA A 74 4.27 -5.58 22.40
CA ALA A 74 2.90 -6.04 22.23
C ALA A 74 2.79 -7.39 21.46
N GLY A 75 3.91 -8.05 21.16
CA GLY A 75 3.93 -9.34 20.45
C GLY A 75 3.48 -9.28 18.98
N ARG A 76 3.54 -8.11 18.34
CA ARG A 76 3.14 -7.91 16.94
C ARG A 76 4.34 -8.09 16.01
N ALA A 77 4.17 -8.94 15.01
CA ALA A 77 5.14 -9.14 13.93
C ALA A 77 5.31 -7.85 13.11
N ALA A 78 6.51 -7.64 12.56
CA ALA A 78 6.65 -6.72 11.44
C ALA A 78 5.92 -7.30 10.22
N LEU A 79 5.34 -6.44 9.40
CA LEU A 79 4.58 -6.85 8.22
C LEU A 79 5.21 -6.23 6.97
N ASN A 80 5.44 -7.04 5.94
CA ASN A 80 5.73 -6.55 4.60
C ASN A 80 4.43 -6.36 3.82
N VAL A 81 4.23 -5.17 3.29
CA VAL A 81 3.07 -4.83 2.46
C VAL A 81 3.54 -4.66 1.02
N ALA A 82 3.00 -5.48 0.12
CA ALA A 82 3.25 -5.37 -1.31
C ALA A 82 2.06 -4.70 -2.01
N PHE A 83 2.35 -3.74 -2.86
CA PHE A 83 1.34 -2.99 -3.59
C PHE A 83 1.79 -2.67 -5.02
N ALA A 84 0.79 -2.48 -5.87
CA ALA A 84 0.96 -2.14 -7.27
C ALA A 84 0.48 -0.72 -7.52
N TYR A 85 1.31 0.12 -8.11
CA TYR A 85 0.95 1.45 -8.57
C TYR A 85 0.74 1.45 -10.08
N ALA A 86 -0.45 1.81 -10.52
CA ALA A 86 -0.82 2.06 -11.89
C ALA A 86 -0.85 3.58 -12.12
N PRO A 87 0.20 4.18 -12.74
CA PRO A 87 0.16 5.57 -13.13
C PRO A 87 -0.88 5.79 -14.24
N ALA A 88 -1.38 7.01 -14.34
CA ALA A 88 -2.25 7.37 -15.44
C ALA A 88 -1.47 7.47 -16.78
N PRO A 89 -2.12 7.18 -17.92
CA PRO A 89 -3.43 6.54 -18.06
C PRO A 89 -3.41 5.00 -17.85
N PRO A 90 -4.52 4.40 -17.35
CA PRO A 90 -5.84 5.01 -17.19
C PRO A 90 -5.95 5.90 -15.94
N TRP A 91 -6.78 6.94 -16.04
CA TRP A 91 -7.10 7.82 -14.92
C TRP A 91 -8.25 7.25 -14.06
N PRO A 92 -8.30 7.53 -12.75
CA PRO A 92 -7.22 8.16 -11.96
C PRO A 92 -6.06 7.18 -11.70
N PRO A 93 -4.86 7.67 -11.34
CA PRO A 93 -3.79 6.79 -10.89
C PRO A 93 -4.26 5.96 -9.70
N ALA A 94 -3.86 4.68 -9.65
CA ALA A 94 -4.37 3.76 -8.63
C ALA A 94 -3.24 3.01 -7.94
N VAL A 95 -3.38 2.81 -6.62
CA VAL A 95 -2.56 1.88 -5.84
C VAL A 95 -3.41 0.73 -5.36
N ARG A 96 -2.99 -0.50 -5.64
CA ARG A 96 -3.64 -1.73 -5.18
C ARG A 96 -2.74 -2.40 -4.15
N ILE A 97 -3.15 -2.38 -2.88
CA ILE A 97 -2.48 -3.15 -1.83
C ILE A 97 -2.88 -4.62 -1.97
N ALA A 98 -1.93 -5.41 -2.48
CA ALA A 98 -2.19 -6.77 -2.94
C ALA A 98 -1.90 -7.83 -1.87
N ALA A 99 -0.92 -7.59 -1.00
CA ALA A 99 -0.55 -8.54 0.04
C ALA A 99 -0.04 -7.85 1.30
N VAL A 100 -0.39 -8.43 2.45
CA VAL A 100 0.20 -8.14 3.77
C VAL A 100 0.79 -9.46 4.25
N ILE A 101 2.10 -9.48 4.47
CA ILE A 101 2.88 -10.69 4.73
C ILE A 101 3.55 -10.49 6.09
N PRO A 102 3.26 -11.31 7.10
CA PRO A 102 4.00 -11.27 8.35
C PRO A 102 5.45 -11.67 8.08
N GLU A 103 6.39 -10.88 8.60
CA GLU A 103 7.75 -11.37 8.77
C GLU A 103 7.76 -12.32 9.95
N ASP A 104 8.46 -13.45 9.80
CA ASP A 104 8.57 -14.46 10.85
C ASP A 104 8.92 -13.79 12.18
N LEU A 105 8.01 -13.91 13.15
CA LEU A 105 8.37 -13.67 14.54
C LEU A 105 9.32 -14.79 14.90
N PRO A 106 10.58 -14.52 15.28
CA PRO A 106 11.44 -15.58 15.76
C PRO A 106 10.68 -16.27 16.90
N HIS A 107 10.34 -17.54 16.67
CA HIS A 107 9.66 -18.37 17.65
C HIS A 107 10.47 -18.25 18.94
N SER A 108 9.92 -17.50 19.92
CA SER A 108 10.49 -17.50 21.25
C SER A 108 10.12 -18.85 21.85
N GLY A 109 11.00 -19.83 21.65
CA GLY A 109 10.95 -21.11 22.36
C GLY A 109 10.85 -20.83 23.85
N SER A 110 9.81 -21.38 24.48
CA SER A 110 9.72 -21.58 25.92
C SER A 110 9.79 -23.08 26.19
#